data_AF-A0AAV3P242-F1
#
_entry.id   AF-A0AAV3P242-F1
#
_cell.length_a   1.000
_cell.length_b   1.000
_cell.length_c   1.000
_cell.angle_alpha   90.00
_cell.angle_beta   90.00
_cell.angle_gamma   90.00
#
_symmetry.space_group_name_H-M   'P 1'
#
loop_
_entity.id
_entity.type
_entity.pdbx_description
1 polymer ?
#
loop_
_entity_poly.entity_id
_entity_poly.type
_entity_poly.pdbx_seq_one_letter_code
_entity_poly.pdbx_strand_id
1 'polypeptide(L)'
;MGDFNDILSKEEKEGAIVRTEASMSMLRDFVKNCGVLDLGFSGHPFTWWNKRSGKDAIKARPDRVFNDPQWSLAFHRASCFHLEMVGADHCPFLLDTEVKTEKSKRLFVFDSRWVDKDGCEDMVRTAWV
;
A
#
# COMPACT_ATOMS: atom_id res chain seq x y z
N MET A 1 14.56 5.43 -5.44
CA MET A 1 13.21 5.18 -5.99
C MET A 1 13.37 4.65 -7.39
N GLY A 2 12.63 3.60 -7.75
CA GLY A 2 12.64 3.07 -9.11
C GLY A 2 12.26 1.60 -9.18
N ASP A 3 12.42 1.03 -10.36
CA ASP A 3 12.23 -0.40 -10.66
C ASP A 3 13.51 -1.19 -10.35
N PHE A 4 13.43 -2.12 -9.40
CA PHE A 4 14.55 -2.99 -9.01
C PHE A 4 14.51 -4.35 -9.70
N ASN A 5 13.45 -4.67 -10.45
CA ASN A 5 13.22 -5.97 -11.09
C ASN A 5 13.29 -7.19 -10.14
N ASP A 6 13.18 -6.96 -8.83
CA ASP A 6 13.28 -7.99 -7.80
C ASP A 6 12.35 -7.72 -6.61
N ILE A 7 12.13 -8.74 -5.78
CA ILE A 7 11.22 -8.72 -4.64
C ILE A 7 11.96 -9.05 -3.34
N LEU A 8 11.52 -8.48 -2.22
CA LEU A 8 12.06 -8.74 -0.88
C LEU A 8 11.38 -9.95 -0.22
N SER A 9 10.13 -10.24 -0.58
CA SER A 9 9.37 -11.35 0.01
C SER A 9 8.50 -12.08 -1.02
N LYS A 10 8.06 -13.30 -0.69
CA LYS A 10 7.25 -14.12 -1.61
C LYS A 10 5.85 -13.53 -1.80
N GLU A 11 5.34 -12.84 -0.79
CA GLU A 11 4.03 -12.20 -0.78
C GLU A 11 3.94 -11.05 -1.78
N GLU A 12 5.09 -10.52 -2.22
CA GLU A 12 5.19 -9.46 -3.22
C GLU A 12 5.10 -9.97 -4.66
N LYS A 13 4.81 -11.27 -4.85
CA LYS A 13 4.54 -11.88 -6.15
C LYS A 13 3.36 -12.84 -6.07
N GLU A 14 2.42 -12.68 -6.99
CA GLU A 14 1.27 -13.57 -7.16
C GLU A 14 1.32 -14.26 -8.52
N GLY A 15 0.95 -15.54 -8.57
CA GLY A 15 0.99 -16.36 -9.77
C GLY A 15 2.40 -16.86 -10.14
N ALA A 16 2.45 -17.73 -11.15
CA ALA A 16 3.64 -18.43 -11.61
C ALA A 16 4.42 -19.15 -10.47
N ILE A 17 5.69 -19.47 -10.73
CA ILE A 17 6.56 -20.21 -9.80
C ILE A 17 6.95 -19.31 -8.63
N VAL A 18 6.88 -19.86 -7.41
CA VAL A 18 7.33 -19.20 -6.18
C VAL A 18 8.84 -18.96 -6.26
N ARG A 19 9.28 -17.72 -6.00
CA ARG A 19 10.71 -17.36 -5.98
C ARG A 19 11.42 -18.06 -4.82
N THR A 20 12.67 -18.46 -5.05
CA THR A 20 13.52 -19.06 -4.02
C THR A 20 14.15 -17.97 -3.14
N GLU A 21 14.51 -18.29 -1.90
CA GLU A 21 15.20 -17.32 -1.02
C GLU A 21 16.50 -16.81 -1.65
N ALA A 22 17.24 -17.69 -2.33
CA ALA A 22 18.46 -17.34 -3.03
C ALA A 22 18.22 -16.33 -4.18
N SER A 23 17.08 -16.42 -4.86
CA SER A 23 16.76 -15.46 -5.94
C SER A 23 16.47 -14.05 -5.45
N MET A 24 16.10 -13.88 -4.17
CA MET A 24 15.80 -12.58 -3.54
C MET A 24 16.98 -12.04 -2.70
N SER A 25 18.09 -12.79 -2.61
CA SER A 25 19.19 -12.44 -1.70
C SER A 25 19.88 -11.17 -2.14
N MET A 26 20.01 -10.92 -3.45
CA MET A 26 20.72 -9.76 -3.98
C MET A 26 20.08 -8.45 -3.52
N LEU A 27 18.76 -8.31 -3.66
CA LEU A 27 18.06 -7.10 -3.21
C LEU A 27 18.09 -6.98 -1.68
N ARG A 28 17.95 -8.08 -0.94
CA ARG A 28 18.05 -8.07 0.54
C ARG A 28 19.44 -7.67 1.03
N ASP A 29 20.48 -8.15 0.38
CA ASP A 29 21.87 -7.81 0.68
C ASP A 29 22.14 -6.34 0.34
N PHE A 30 21.61 -5.83 -0.77
CA PHE A 30 21.65 -4.40 -1.06
C PHE A 30 21.01 -3.57 0.06
N VAL A 31 19.78 -3.91 0.46
CA VAL A 31 19.07 -3.20 1.54
C VAL A 31 19.88 -3.22 2.84
N LYS A 32 20.43 -4.38 3.19
CA LYS A 32 21.23 -4.58 4.40
C LYS A 32 22.57 -3.82 4.35
N ASN A 33 23.32 -3.95 3.25
CA ASN A 33 24.67 -3.39 3.13
C ASN A 33 24.65 -1.87 2.96
N CYS A 34 23.63 -1.34 2.29
CA CYS A 34 23.46 0.11 2.14
C CYS A 34 22.75 0.76 3.34
N GLY A 35 22.19 -0.03 4.26
CA GLY A 35 21.48 0.48 5.44
C GLY A 35 20.23 1.29 5.09
N VAL A 36 19.60 0.98 3.95
CA VAL A 36 18.39 1.66 3.49
C VAL A 36 17.15 0.96 4.02
N LEU A 37 16.06 1.71 4.10
CA LEU A 37 14.74 1.28 4.57
C LEU A 37 13.76 1.36 3.41
N ASP A 38 12.89 0.37 3.29
CA ASP A 38 11.73 0.46 2.39
C ASP A 38 10.72 1.43 3.03
N LEU A 39 10.40 2.52 2.32
CA LEU A 39 9.43 3.50 2.79
C LEU A 39 8.02 2.89 2.95
N GLY A 40 7.77 1.77 2.29
CA GLY A 40 6.43 1.19 2.18
C GLY A 40 5.57 1.95 1.19
N PHE A 41 4.27 1.66 1.19
CA PHE A 41 3.32 2.23 0.24
C PHE A 41 1.87 2.20 0.76
N SER A 42 1.01 2.98 0.12
CA SER A 42 -0.45 2.93 0.21
C SER A 42 -1.04 2.62 -1.17
N GLY A 43 -2.14 1.86 -1.22
CA GLY A 43 -2.78 1.44 -2.48
C GLY A 43 -2.56 -0.04 -2.80
N HIS A 44 -2.59 -0.41 -4.09
CA HIS A 44 -2.51 -1.81 -4.51
C HIS A 44 -1.13 -2.42 -4.16
N PRO A 45 -1.03 -3.66 -3.62
CA PRO A 45 0.26 -4.27 -3.26
C PRO A 45 1.23 -4.60 -4.41
N PHE A 46 0.81 -4.48 -5.67
CA PHE A 46 1.61 -4.84 -6.83
C PHE A 46 1.79 -3.62 -7.72
N THR A 47 3.00 -3.45 -8.23
CA THR A 47 3.32 -2.35 -9.14
C THR A 47 3.53 -2.83 -10.57
N TRP A 48 3.57 -4.14 -10.81
CA TRP A 48 3.71 -4.72 -12.13
C TRP A 48 2.68 -5.83 -12.41
N TRP A 49 2.20 -5.90 -13.65
CA TRP A 49 1.33 -6.98 -14.13
C TRP A 49 1.65 -7.38 -15.58
N ASN A 50 1.69 -8.68 -15.85
CA ASN A 50 1.88 -9.23 -17.19
C ASN A 50 0.67 -9.09 -18.14
N LYS A 51 -0.41 -8.41 -17.72
CA LYS A 51 -1.66 -8.19 -18.48
C LYS A 51 -2.40 -9.46 -18.92
N ARG A 52 -2.11 -10.61 -18.29
CA ARG A 52 -2.84 -11.87 -18.52
C ARG A 52 -3.86 -12.13 -17.42
N SER A 53 -4.87 -12.92 -17.73
CA SER A 53 -5.97 -13.26 -16.83
C SER A 53 -5.94 -14.73 -16.40
N GLY A 54 -6.68 -15.06 -15.34
CA GLY A 54 -6.81 -16.43 -14.85
C GLY A 54 -5.49 -17.00 -14.33
N LYS A 55 -5.21 -18.27 -14.65
CA LYS A 55 -4.01 -18.99 -14.15
C LYS A 55 -2.70 -18.42 -14.67
N ASP A 56 -2.74 -17.67 -15.77
CA ASP A 56 -1.56 -17.07 -16.39
C ASP A 56 -1.29 -15.64 -15.88
N ALA A 57 -2.16 -15.10 -15.01
CA ALA A 57 -1.97 -13.79 -14.41
C ALA A 57 -0.77 -13.82 -13.44
N ILE A 58 0.18 -12.91 -13.64
CA ILE A 58 1.35 -12.75 -12.76
C ILE A 58 1.47 -11.29 -12.36
N LYS A 59 1.47 -11.04 -11.05
CA LYS A 59 1.64 -9.70 -10.48
C LYS A 59 2.87 -9.68 -9.57
N ALA A 60 3.56 -8.55 -9.51
CA ALA A 60 4.74 -8.38 -8.67
C ALA A 60 4.89 -6.94 -8.18
N ARG A 61 5.73 -6.72 -7.17
CA ARG A 61 6.15 -5.39 -6.69
C ARG A 61 7.67 -5.18 -6.85
N PRO A 62 8.14 -4.90 -8.07
CA PRO A 62 9.54 -4.56 -8.31
C PRO A 62 9.87 -3.07 -8.09
N ASP A 63 8.87 -2.17 -8.14
CA ASP A 63 9.06 -0.73 -7.95
C ASP A 63 9.06 -0.37 -6.45
N ARG A 64 10.06 0.39 -6.01
CA ARG A 64 10.24 0.74 -4.58
C ARG A 64 10.80 2.13 -4.36
N VAL A 65 10.51 2.67 -3.18
CA VAL A 65 11.17 3.83 -2.61
C VAL A 65 11.98 3.37 -1.40
N PHE A 66 13.30 3.31 -1.58
CA PHE A 66 14.21 3.17 -0.46
C PHE A 66 14.70 4.55 0.00
N ASN A 67 14.89 4.70 1.30
CA ASN A 67 15.44 5.90 1.91
C ASN A 67 16.42 5.52 3.04
N ASP A 68 17.27 6.44 3.45
CA ASP A 68 18.10 6.26 4.64
C ASP A 68 17.35 6.74 5.91
N PRO A 69 17.81 6.35 7.11
CA PRO A 69 17.16 6.73 8.36
C PRO A 69 17.11 8.25 8.62
N GLN A 70 18.10 9.03 8.18
CA GLN A 70 18.11 10.48 8.38
C GLN A 70 17.02 11.13 7.51
N TRP A 71 16.83 10.62 6.29
CA TRP A 71 15.75 11.05 5.41
C TRP A 71 14.37 10.76 6.03
N SER A 72 14.17 9.57 6.63
CA SER A 72 12.92 9.26 7.35
C SER A 72 12.63 10.24 8.49
N LEU A 73 13.66 10.73 9.19
CA LEU A 73 13.49 11.72 10.25
C LEU A 73 13.13 13.09 9.69
N ALA A 74 13.80 13.51 8.61
CA ALA A 74 13.53 14.79 7.94
C ALA A 74 12.11 14.82 7.35
N PHE A 75 11.68 13.72 6.73
CA PHE A 75 10.39 13.59 6.05
C PHE A 75 9.52 12.52 6.73
N HIS A 76 9.31 12.67 8.04
CA HIS A 76 8.54 11.73 8.87
C HIS A 76 7.07 11.55 8.45
N ARG A 77 6.56 12.41 7.56
CA ARG A 77 5.20 12.33 6.98
C ARG A 77 5.20 11.80 5.55
N ALA A 78 6.36 11.42 5.03
CA ALA A 78 6.45 10.93 3.68
C ALA A 78 5.59 9.67 3.49
N SER A 79 4.91 9.58 2.35
CA SER A 79 4.21 8.36 1.95
C SER A 79 4.35 8.14 0.46
N CYS A 80 4.49 6.88 0.08
CA CYS A 80 4.42 6.45 -1.29
C CYS A 80 3.00 5.93 -1.59
N PHE A 81 2.41 6.33 -2.72
CA PHE A 81 1.12 5.86 -3.17
C PHE A 81 1.27 5.14 -4.51
N HIS A 82 0.77 3.90 -4.59
CA HIS A 82 0.62 3.19 -5.85
C HIS A 82 -0.67 3.66 -6.52
N LEU A 83 -0.54 4.28 -7.70
CA LEU A 83 -1.67 4.83 -8.47
C LEU A 83 -2.31 3.76 -9.36
N GLU A 84 -3.50 4.02 -9.88
CA GLU A 84 -4.14 3.07 -10.78
C GLU A 84 -3.36 2.89 -12.09
N MET A 85 -3.21 1.63 -12.51
CA MET A 85 -2.52 1.25 -13.73
C MET A 85 -3.46 1.37 -14.92
N VAL A 86 -3.27 2.40 -15.76
CA VAL A 86 -4.05 2.59 -16.99
C VAL A 86 -3.16 2.30 -18.20
N GLY A 87 -3.30 1.11 -18.78
CA GLY A 87 -2.67 0.74 -20.06
C GLY A 87 -1.18 0.38 -20.02
N ALA A 88 -0.44 0.75 -18.97
CA ALA A 88 0.94 0.31 -18.72
C ALA A 88 0.99 -1.08 -18.04
N ASP A 89 2.15 -1.73 -18.07
CA ASP A 89 2.45 -2.93 -17.25
C ASP A 89 3.05 -2.56 -15.89
N HIS A 90 3.56 -1.32 -15.73
CA HIS A 90 3.95 -0.73 -14.45
C HIS A 90 2.92 0.29 -13.93
N CYS A 91 2.81 0.35 -12.61
CA CYS A 91 2.02 1.27 -11.83
C CYS A 91 2.86 2.51 -11.50
N PRO A 92 2.40 3.72 -11.81
CA PRO A 92 3.05 4.94 -11.34
C PRO A 92 2.99 5.02 -9.81
N PHE A 93 4.07 5.45 -9.18
CA PHE A 93 4.09 5.82 -7.77
C PHE A 93 4.12 7.35 -7.58
N LEU A 94 3.43 7.82 -6.54
CA LEU A 94 3.51 9.20 -6.07
C LEU A 94 4.20 9.20 -4.70
N LEU A 95 5.33 9.88 -4.60
CA LEU A 95 5.95 10.19 -3.31
C LEU A 95 5.52 11.58 -2.87
N ASP A 96 4.76 11.64 -1.80
CA ASP A 96 4.40 12.88 -1.11
C ASP A 96 5.23 12.97 0.16
N THR A 97 6.09 13.98 0.26
CA THR A 97 6.97 14.22 1.41
C THR A 97 6.31 15.02 2.53
N GLU A 98 5.13 15.60 2.27
CA GLU A 98 4.41 16.48 3.19
C GLU A 98 2.92 16.11 3.28
N VAL A 99 2.61 14.82 3.42
CA VAL A 99 1.21 14.36 3.48
C VAL A 99 0.46 15.10 4.58
N LYS A 100 -0.39 16.05 4.17
CA LYS A 100 -1.31 16.75 5.05
C LYS A 100 -2.40 15.76 5.44
N THR A 101 -2.33 15.25 6.66
CA THR A 101 -3.42 14.53 7.29
C THR A 101 -4.48 15.56 7.64
N GLU A 102 -5.23 16.01 6.65
CA GLU A 102 -6.56 16.56 6.92
C GLU A 102 -7.28 15.44 7.66
N LYS A 103 -7.59 15.65 8.94
CA LYS A 103 -8.47 14.72 9.66
C LYS A 103 -9.74 14.68 8.82
N SER A 104 -9.96 13.58 8.10
CA SER A 104 -11.20 13.37 7.38
C SER A 104 -12.31 13.72 8.35
N LYS A 105 -13.12 14.73 8.03
CA LYS A 105 -14.35 15.01 8.75
C LYS A 105 -15.16 13.74 8.57
N ARG A 106 -15.09 12.82 9.54
CA ARG A 106 -15.87 11.59 9.52
C ARG A 106 -17.30 12.05 9.32
N LEU A 107 -17.85 11.77 8.14
CA LEU A 107 -19.24 12.01 7.89
C LEU A 107 -19.97 11.15 8.92
N PHE A 108 -20.84 11.79 9.69
CA PHE A 108 -21.80 11.04 10.48
C PHE A 108 -22.66 10.25 9.50
N VAL A 109 -22.49 8.93 9.48
CA VAL A 109 -23.31 8.02 8.67
C VAL A 109 -24.27 7.34 9.62
N PHE A 110 -25.55 7.61 9.44
CA PHE A 110 -26.64 6.93 10.13
C PHE A 110 -27.29 5.95 9.15
N ASP A 111 -27.46 4.71 9.60
CA ASP A 111 -28.17 3.69 8.83
C ASP A 111 -29.67 3.82 9.12
N SER A 112 -30.45 4.22 8.12
CA SER A 112 -31.87 4.53 8.27
C SER A 112 -32.72 3.36 8.75
N ARG A 113 -32.24 2.11 8.61
CA ARG A 113 -32.92 0.90 9.12
C ARG A 113 -33.01 0.86 10.64
N TRP A 114 -32.23 1.68 11.35
CA TRP A 114 -32.31 1.79 12.80
C TRP A 114 -33.60 2.48 13.26
N VAL A 115 -34.19 3.35 12.44
CA VAL A 115 -35.43 4.07 12.80
C VAL A 115 -36.58 3.10 13.04
N ASP A 116 -36.64 2.02 12.25
CA ASP A 116 -37.72 1.03 12.33
C ASP A 116 -37.49 -0.02 13.43
N LYS A 117 -36.40 0.07 14.19
CA LYS A 117 -36.08 -0.89 15.24
C LYS A 117 -36.64 -0.43 16.58
N ASP A 118 -37.46 -1.29 17.20
CA ASP A 118 -37.99 -1.07 18.54
C ASP A 118 -36.89 -0.68 19.53
N GLY A 119 -37.10 0.43 20.25
CA GLY A 119 -36.17 0.99 21.23
C GLY A 119 -35.08 1.91 20.67
N CYS A 120 -34.99 2.12 19.35
CA CYS A 120 -34.03 3.08 18.78
C CYS A 120 -34.32 4.51 19.24
N GLU A 121 -35.59 4.94 19.22
CA GLU A 121 -35.97 6.28 19.65
C GLU A 121 -35.65 6.53 21.13
N ASP A 122 -36.00 5.58 22.01
CA ASP A 122 -35.72 5.66 23.45
C ASP A 122 -34.22 5.70 23.74
N MET A 123 -33.42 4.91 23.00
CA MET A 123 -31.97 4.92 23.11
C MET A 123 -31.39 6.28 22.72
N VAL A 124 -31.86 6.89 21.62
CA VAL A 124 -31.40 8.22 21.19
C VAL A 124 -31.75 9.27 22.25
N ARG A 125 -33.00 9.27 22.75
CA ARG A 125 -33.45 10.19 23.81
C ARG A 125 -32.65 10.06 25.10
N THR A 126 -32.23 8.84 25.45
CA THR A 126 -31.46 8.57 26.68
C THR A 126 -29.98 8.92 26.51
N ALA A 127 -29.40 8.66 25.34
CA ALA A 127 -27.97 8.82 25.11
C ALA A 127 -27.58 10.27 24.74
N TRP A 128 -28.50 11.08 24.22
CA TRP A 128 -28.24 12.44 23.76
C TRP A 128 -28.84 13.47 24.74
N VAL A 129 -28.19 13.59 25.91
CA VAL A 129 -28.44 14.64 26.93
C VAL A 129 -27.43 15.76 26.79
#